data_AF-A0A293M177-F1
#
_entry.id   AF-A0A293M177-F1
#
_cell.length_a   1.000
_cell.length_b   1.000
_cell.length_c   1.000
_cell.angle_alpha   90.00
_cell.angle_beta   90.00
_cell.angle_gamma   90.00
#
_symmetry.space_group_name_H-M   'P 1'
#
loop_
_entity.id
_entity.type
_entity.pdbx_description
1 polymer ?
#
loop_
_entity_poly.entity_id
_entity_poly.type
_entity_poly.pdbx_seq_one_letter_code
_entity_poly.pdbx_strand_id
1 'polypeptide(L)'
;MLGKKKSAKEVLRELNQQRIKCTTTEFCQGKTMRWGIAWTFLDVDFAKVSCTKRPKPKPPLEWVLPPGAEVTNVLACICKALSEIEVPFDVVKENKNMGHLWVHAVNDSWSHQRRKRRQMLRHDESSSPKKALFEESSKPDTQSTEEVSREIEGSPPIGAATTTIPESSPSSPSKGSELLLSCDIKVQRTDPTVTVHLQTRHGEREILHRLLQFL
;
A
#
# COMPACT_ATOMS: atom_id res chain seq x y z
N MET A 1 16.95 13.52 34.86
CA MET A 1 16.48 14.81 34.28
C MET A 1 16.68 15.90 35.32
N LEU A 2 17.14 17.10 34.94
CA LEU A 2 17.52 18.17 35.86
C LEU A 2 16.85 19.50 35.51
N GLY A 3 16.42 20.26 36.52
CA GLY A 3 15.76 21.56 36.36
C GLY A 3 16.66 22.79 36.57
N LYS A 4 17.92 22.62 36.97
CA LYS A 4 18.87 23.72 37.25
C LYS A 4 20.11 23.60 36.37
N LYS A 5 20.49 24.69 35.67
CA LYS A 5 21.60 24.69 34.70
C LYS A 5 22.97 24.44 35.35
N LYS A 6 23.13 24.89 36.61
CA LYS A 6 24.32 24.64 37.43
C LYS A 6 24.48 23.14 37.71
N SER A 7 23.45 22.49 38.24
CA SER A 7 23.41 21.03 38.49
C SER A 7 23.62 20.18 37.23
N ALA A 8 23.13 20.62 36.07
CA ALA A 8 23.41 19.94 34.81
C ALA A 8 24.90 20.02 34.39
N LYS A 9 25.54 21.17 34.61
CA LYS A 9 27.00 21.34 34.39
C LYS A 9 27.85 20.59 35.43
N GLU A 10 27.42 20.57 36.69
CA GLU A 10 28.08 19.84 37.78
C GLU A 10 28.15 18.34 37.46
N VAL A 11 27.01 17.70 37.15
CA VAL A 11 26.98 16.27 36.75
C VAL A 11 27.84 15.99 35.51
N LEU A 12 27.86 16.90 34.52
CA LEU A 12 28.72 16.75 33.34
C LEU A 12 30.21 16.82 33.67
N ARG A 13 30.62 17.66 34.62
CA ARG A 13 32.00 17.74 35.08
C ARG A 13 32.44 16.43 35.73
N GLU A 14 31.64 15.87 36.65
CA GLU A 14 31.99 14.61 37.33
C GLU A 14 32.10 13.44 36.34
N LEU A 15 31.14 13.31 35.41
CA LEU A 15 31.17 12.28 34.36
C LEU A 15 32.42 12.40 33.47
N ASN A 16 32.76 13.62 33.05
CA ASN A 16 33.95 13.87 32.23
C ASN A 16 35.26 13.64 33.00
N GLN A 17 35.30 13.97 34.30
CA GLN A 17 36.45 13.72 35.17
C GLN A 17 36.70 12.21 35.38
N GLN A 18 35.64 11.40 35.43
CA GLN A 18 35.73 9.93 35.40
C GLN A 18 35.88 9.34 33.99
N ARG A 19 36.04 10.17 32.95
CA ARG A 19 36.12 9.79 31.52
C ARG A 19 34.93 8.95 31.01
N ILE A 20 33.78 9.05 31.67
CA ILE A 20 32.56 8.33 31.30
C ILE A 20 31.95 9.02 30.07
N LYS A 21 31.69 8.24 29.01
CA LYS A 21 31.01 8.77 27.82
C LYS A 21 29.60 9.22 28.20
N CYS A 22 29.26 10.46 27.89
CA CYS A 22 27.94 11.03 28.14
C CYS A 22 27.41 11.86 26.96
N THR A 23 26.10 12.05 26.95
CA THR A 23 25.39 12.89 25.99
C THR A 23 24.33 13.72 26.71
N THR A 24 23.96 14.87 26.14
CA THR A 24 22.98 15.80 26.73
C THR A 24 21.91 16.19 25.73
N THR A 25 20.75 16.55 26.27
CA THR A 25 19.63 17.09 25.52
C THR A 25 18.85 18.07 26.38
N GLU A 26 18.08 18.96 25.76
CA GLU A 26 17.21 19.90 26.45
C GLU A 26 15.74 19.68 26.07
N PHE A 27 14.88 19.75 27.07
CA PHE A 27 13.44 19.60 26.98
C PHE A 27 12.80 20.96 27.28
N CYS A 28 12.28 21.61 26.24
CA CYS A 28 11.68 22.93 26.32
C CYS A 28 10.15 22.80 26.17
N GLN A 29 9.41 23.16 27.23
CA GLN A 29 7.95 23.12 27.28
C GLN A 29 7.43 24.50 27.68
N GLY A 30 7.05 25.31 26.69
CA GLY A 30 6.73 26.72 26.89
C GLY A 30 7.93 27.47 27.50
N LYS A 31 7.72 28.10 28.66
CA LYS A 31 8.79 28.80 29.42
C LYS A 31 9.64 27.86 30.29
N THR A 32 9.29 26.58 30.41
CA THR A 32 9.99 25.62 31.27
C THR A 32 11.06 24.86 30.47
N MET A 33 12.33 24.96 30.88
CA MET A 33 13.44 24.20 30.31
C MET A 33 13.98 23.19 31.32
N ARG A 34 14.31 21.98 30.87
CA ARG A 34 14.92 20.90 31.67
C ARG A 34 16.02 20.22 30.86
N TRP A 35 17.04 19.66 31.51
CA TRP A 35 18.10 18.89 30.85
C TRP A 35 17.94 17.39 31.04
N GLY A 36 18.09 16.65 29.94
CA GLY A 36 18.44 15.25 29.93
C GLY A 36 19.96 15.10 29.91
N ILE A 37 20.47 14.19 30.74
CA ILE A 37 21.84 13.70 30.67
C ILE A 37 21.72 12.17 30.65
N ALA A 38 22.43 11.53 29.73
CA ALA A 38 22.59 10.08 29.67
C ALA A 38 24.09 9.76 29.59
N TRP A 39 24.50 8.66 30.20
CA TRP A 39 25.90 8.23 30.22
C TRP A 39 25.99 6.71 30.09
N THR A 40 27.15 6.21 29.72
CA THR A 40 27.42 4.78 29.59
C THR A 40 28.87 4.46 29.94
N PHE A 41 29.08 3.28 30.53
CA PHE A 41 30.39 2.71 30.78
C PHE A 41 30.89 1.86 29.58
N LEU A 42 30.03 1.64 28.58
CA LEU A 42 30.38 0.93 27.35
C LEU A 42 31.12 1.86 26.38
N ASP A 43 31.97 1.33 25.50
CA ASP A 43 32.69 2.11 24.48
C ASP A 43 31.80 2.56 23.29
N VAL A 44 30.51 2.84 23.54
CA VAL A 44 29.55 3.28 22.53
C VAL A 44 29.81 4.74 22.14
N ASP A 45 29.88 5.01 20.85
CA ASP A 45 29.91 6.37 20.30
C ASP A 45 28.48 6.88 20.09
N PHE A 46 28.06 7.86 20.90
CA PHE A 46 26.73 8.47 20.81
C PHE A 46 26.45 9.15 19.46
N ALA A 47 27.47 9.51 18.67
CA ALA A 47 27.26 10.03 17.31
C ALA A 47 26.86 8.93 16.31
N LYS A 48 27.24 7.67 16.57
CA LYS A 48 26.87 6.49 15.78
C LYS A 48 25.54 5.86 16.21
N VAL A 49 25.05 6.18 17.41
CA VAL A 49 23.72 5.76 17.86
C VAL A 49 22.66 6.48 17.03
N SER A 50 22.11 5.77 16.04
CA SER A 50 21.01 6.26 15.22
C SER A 50 19.76 6.45 16.08
N CYS A 51 19.58 7.66 16.60
CA CYS A 51 18.30 8.08 17.15
C CYS A 51 17.24 7.85 16.07
N THR A 52 16.31 6.92 16.34
CA THR A 52 15.16 6.60 15.48
C THR A 52 14.14 7.74 15.54
N LYS A 53 14.56 8.90 15.03
CA LYS A 53 13.70 10.02 14.65
C LYS A 53 12.61 9.43 13.77
N ARG A 54 11.41 9.24 14.34
CA ARG A 54 10.26 8.68 13.61
C ARG A 54 10.16 9.44 12.29
N PRO A 55 10.21 8.77 11.12
CA PRO A 55 10.20 9.47 9.85
C PRO A 55 8.96 10.36 9.83
N LYS A 56 9.15 11.66 9.57
CA LYS A 56 8.03 12.61 9.50
C LYS A 56 7.04 12.02 8.48
N PRO A 57 5.74 11.88 8.83
CA PRO A 57 4.78 11.32 7.88
C PRO A 57 4.86 12.13 6.59
N LYS A 58 4.98 11.44 5.45
CA LYS A 58 4.96 12.09 4.14
C LYS A 58 3.67 12.92 4.05
N PRO A 59 3.70 14.14 3.49
CA PRO A 59 2.50 14.97 3.41
C PRO A 59 1.37 14.18 2.72
N PRO A 60 0.12 14.29 3.23
CA PRO A 60 -1.01 13.63 2.60
C PRO A 60 -1.14 14.08 1.14
N LEU A 61 -1.81 13.26 0.33
CA LEU A 61 -2.33 13.72 -0.95
C LEU A 61 -3.60 14.50 -0.68
N GLU A 62 -3.63 15.77 -1.09
CA GLU A 62 -4.75 16.66 -0.89
C GLU A 62 -5.43 16.93 -2.24
N TRP A 63 -6.74 16.70 -2.29
CA TRP A 63 -7.60 17.07 -3.41
C TRP A 63 -8.67 18.04 -2.92
N VAL A 64 -8.67 19.25 -3.47
CA VAL A 64 -9.68 20.29 -3.18
C VAL A 64 -10.81 20.15 -4.20
N LEU A 65 -12.04 19.98 -3.73
CA LEU A 65 -13.22 19.90 -4.59
C LEU A 65 -13.79 21.29 -4.90
N PRO A 66 -14.55 21.43 -6.01
CA PRO A 66 -15.28 22.66 -6.33
C PRO A 66 -16.20 23.11 -5.18
N PRO A 67 -16.41 24.43 -5.01
CA PRO A 67 -17.35 24.95 -4.02
C PRO A 67 -18.77 24.46 -4.30
N GLY A 68 -19.51 24.14 -3.24
CA GLY A 68 -20.85 23.54 -3.31
C GLY A 68 -20.89 22.02 -3.13
N ALA A 69 -19.74 21.33 -3.08
CA ALA A 69 -19.69 19.92 -2.69
C ALA A 69 -20.04 19.74 -1.19
N GLU A 70 -20.88 18.75 -0.85
CA GLU A 70 -21.18 18.37 0.53
C GLU A 70 -20.35 17.16 0.97
N VAL A 71 -19.82 17.20 2.20
CA VAL A 71 -18.96 16.13 2.76
C VAL A 71 -19.65 14.77 2.75
N THR A 72 -20.94 14.71 3.09
CA THR A 72 -21.75 13.47 3.08
C THR A 72 -21.84 12.86 1.68
N ASN A 73 -22.07 13.69 0.67
CA ASN A 73 -22.28 13.21 -0.71
C ASN A 73 -20.93 12.77 -1.31
N VAL A 74 -19.85 13.50 -1.02
CA VAL A 74 -18.47 13.12 -1.39
C VAL A 74 -18.07 11.81 -0.71
N LEU A 75 -18.35 11.65 0.58
CA LEU A 75 -18.07 10.43 1.33
C LEU A 75 -18.86 9.23 0.76
N ALA A 76 -20.15 9.42 0.47
CA ALA A 76 -20.98 8.39 -0.15
C ALA A 76 -20.48 7.98 -1.55
N CYS A 77 -20.05 8.95 -2.37
CA CYS A 77 -19.41 8.66 -3.66
C CYS A 77 -18.12 7.86 -3.51
N ILE A 78 -17.24 8.22 -2.56
CA ILE A 78 -16.01 7.48 -2.28
C ILE A 78 -16.31 6.06 -1.79
N CYS A 79 -17.23 5.89 -0.84
CA CYS A 79 -17.65 4.57 -0.36
C CYS A 79 -18.22 3.70 -1.50
N LYS A 80 -19.05 4.27 -2.39
CA LYS A 80 -19.56 3.57 -3.59
C LYS A 80 -18.42 3.18 -4.54
N ALA A 81 -17.49 4.08 -4.82
CA ALA A 81 -16.35 3.82 -5.69
C ALA A 81 -15.42 2.73 -5.14
N LEU A 82 -15.18 2.70 -3.83
CA LEU A 82 -14.42 1.64 -3.15
C LEU A 82 -15.14 0.28 -3.23
N SER A 83 -16.47 0.25 -3.06
CA SER A 83 -17.27 -0.97 -3.25
C SER A 83 -17.28 -1.46 -4.70
N GLU A 84 -17.29 -0.57 -5.70
CA GLU A 84 -17.19 -0.92 -7.14
C GLU A 84 -15.85 -1.58 -7.54
N ILE A 85 -14.83 -1.51 -6.68
CA ILE A 85 -13.53 -2.17 -6.86
C ILE A 85 -13.26 -3.25 -5.80
N GLU A 86 -14.27 -3.64 -5.01
CA GLU A 86 -14.14 -4.68 -3.97
C GLU A 86 -13.01 -4.40 -2.95
N VAL A 87 -12.69 -3.12 -2.71
CA VAL A 87 -11.63 -2.72 -1.76
C VAL A 87 -12.19 -2.65 -0.34
N PRO A 88 -11.61 -3.36 0.65
CA PRO A 88 -12.04 -3.24 2.04
C PRO A 88 -11.79 -1.85 2.63
N PHE A 89 -12.79 -1.31 3.32
CA PHE A 89 -12.70 -0.07 4.06
C PHE A 89 -13.57 -0.06 5.32
N ASP A 90 -13.08 0.60 6.37
CA ASP A 90 -13.79 0.84 7.63
C ASP A 90 -14.17 2.32 7.75
N VAL A 91 -15.38 2.62 8.21
CA VAL A 91 -15.77 4.00 8.58
C VAL A 91 -15.29 4.28 10.01
N VAL A 92 -14.17 4.99 10.15
CA VAL A 92 -13.55 5.31 11.44
C VAL A 92 -14.32 6.41 12.16
N LYS A 93 -14.81 7.41 11.43
CA LYS A 93 -15.62 8.52 11.97
C LYS A 93 -16.41 9.22 10.88
N GLU A 94 -17.66 9.54 11.17
CA GLU A 94 -18.52 10.35 10.29
C GLU A 94 -19.20 11.48 11.07
N ASN A 95 -19.08 12.70 10.54
CA ASN A 95 -19.71 13.93 11.02
C ASN A 95 -20.19 14.71 9.78
N LYS A 96 -21.21 15.57 9.93
CA LYS A 96 -21.73 16.47 8.87
C LYS A 96 -20.64 17.28 8.12
N ASN A 97 -19.55 17.62 8.80
CA ASN A 97 -18.44 18.40 8.26
C ASN A 97 -17.13 17.60 8.07
N MET A 98 -17.09 16.31 8.43
CA MET A 98 -15.87 15.48 8.34
C MET A 98 -16.17 13.98 8.30
N GLY A 99 -15.75 13.30 7.24
CA GLY A 99 -15.70 11.84 7.15
C GLY A 99 -14.27 11.30 7.20
N HIS A 100 -14.06 10.13 7.80
CA HIS A 100 -12.77 9.45 7.89
C HIS A 100 -12.97 7.95 7.67
N LEU A 101 -12.44 7.46 6.55
CA LEU A 101 -12.36 6.05 6.17
C LEU A 101 -10.93 5.52 6.39
N TRP A 102 -10.80 4.26 6.76
CA TRP A 102 -9.53 3.52 6.75
C TRP A 102 -9.62 2.42 5.71
N VAL A 103 -8.80 2.52 4.66
CA VAL A 103 -8.77 1.57 3.54
C VAL A 103 -7.63 0.57 3.76
N HIS A 104 -7.90 -0.71 3.56
CA HIS A 104 -6.93 -1.80 3.73
C HIS A 104 -7.04 -2.83 2.59
N ALA A 105 -6.23 -2.65 1.55
CA ALA A 105 -6.26 -3.49 0.34
C ALA A 105 -5.11 -4.51 0.32
N VAL A 106 -5.45 -5.76 0.05
CA VAL A 106 -4.50 -6.88 -0.14
C VAL A 106 -4.04 -6.99 -1.60
N ASN A 107 -4.90 -6.65 -2.57
CA ASN A 107 -4.67 -6.80 -4.00
C ASN A 107 -5.00 -5.50 -4.77
N ASP A 108 -4.41 -5.30 -5.95
CA ASP A 108 -4.69 -4.13 -6.81
C ASP A 108 -5.88 -4.42 -7.74
N SER A 109 -7.08 -4.01 -7.33
CA SER A 109 -8.30 -4.14 -8.13
C SER A 109 -8.60 -2.91 -9.01
N TRP A 110 -8.12 -1.73 -8.61
CA TRP A 110 -8.35 -0.44 -9.28
C TRP A 110 -7.44 -0.22 -10.50
N SER A 111 -6.18 -0.66 -10.47
CA SER A 111 -5.30 -0.59 -11.63
C SER A 111 -5.93 -1.29 -12.83
N HIS A 112 -5.74 -0.66 -13.99
CA HIS A 112 -6.21 -1.14 -15.28
C HIS A 112 -7.75 -1.34 -15.42
N GLN A 113 -8.59 -0.80 -14.52
CA GLN A 113 -10.06 -0.77 -14.68
C GLN A 113 -10.49 -0.30 -16.10
N ARG A 114 -9.88 0.78 -16.62
CA ARG A 114 -10.14 1.27 -18.00
C ARG A 114 -9.73 0.29 -19.10
N ARG A 115 -8.77 -0.61 -18.85
CA ARG A 115 -8.40 -1.70 -19.78
C ARG A 115 -9.40 -2.85 -19.68
N LYS A 116 -9.77 -3.28 -18.46
CA LYS A 116 -10.79 -4.31 -18.19
C LYS A 116 -12.11 -3.96 -18.91
N ARG A 117 -12.65 -2.76 -18.68
CA ARG A 117 -13.89 -2.26 -19.33
C ARG A 117 -13.80 -2.24 -20.87
N ARG A 118 -12.64 -1.88 -21.44
CA ARG A 118 -12.40 -1.92 -22.90
C ARG A 118 -12.28 -3.33 -23.48
N GLN A 119 -11.88 -4.32 -22.67
CA GLN A 119 -11.84 -5.73 -23.08
C GLN A 119 -13.24 -6.36 -23.04
N MET A 120 -14.05 -6.02 -22.01
CA MET A 120 -15.46 -6.42 -21.91
C MET A 120 -16.27 -5.92 -23.12
N LEU A 121 -16.23 -4.61 -23.41
CA LEU A 121 -16.93 -4.03 -24.57
C LEU A 121 -16.60 -4.73 -25.90
N ARG A 122 -15.32 -5.07 -26.13
CA ARG A 122 -14.89 -5.80 -27.33
C ARG A 122 -15.37 -7.25 -27.37
N HIS A 123 -15.56 -7.87 -26.20
CA HIS A 123 -16.11 -9.22 -26.10
C HIS A 123 -17.61 -9.21 -26.44
N ASP A 124 -18.37 -8.23 -25.92
CA ASP A 124 -19.81 -8.08 -26.17
C ASP A 124 -20.12 -7.69 -27.64
N GLU A 125 -19.28 -6.86 -28.27
CA GLU A 125 -19.34 -6.63 -29.72
C GLU A 125 -19.08 -7.92 -30.53
N SER A 126 -18.22 -8.82 -30.03
CA SER A 126 -17.86 -10.06 -30.73
C SER A 126 -18.86 -11.21 -30.56
N SER A 127 -19.72 -11.17 -29.52
CA SER A 127 -20.75 -12.18 -29.26
C SER A 127 -22.12 -11.84 -29.89
N SER A 128 -22.25 -10.66 -30.50
CA SER A 128 -23.48 -10.18 -31.14
C SER A 128 -23.68 -10.81 -32.53
N PRO A 129 -24.70 -11.68 -32.76
CA PRO A 129 -24.87 -12.37 -34.03
C PRO A 129 -25.33 -11.40 -35.14
N LYS A 130 -24.51 -11.29 -36.20
CA LYS A 130 -24.83 -10.47 -37.37
C LYS A 130 -26.06 -11.03 -38.10
N LYS A 131 -27.12 -10.21 -38.22
CA LYS A 131 -28.20 -10.45 -39.19
C LYS A 131 -27.63 -10.32 -40.61
N ALA A 132 -27.36 -11.44 -41.27
CA ALA A 132 -27.22 -11.49 -42.72
C ALA A 132 -28.62 -11.58 -43.36
N LEU A 133 -28.83 -10.90 -44.49
CA LEU A 133 -30.11 -10.85 -45.19
C LEU A 133 -29.85 -10.91 -46.70
N PHE A 134 -30.09 -12.08 -47.30
CA PHE A 134 -30.00 -12.41 -48.75
C PHE A 134 -28.62 -12.16 -49.41
N GLU A 135 -28.24 -12.77 -50.55
CA GLU A 135 -29.00 -13.39 -51.65
C GLU A 135 -28.28 -14.65 -52.22
N GLU A 136 -28.65 -15.13 -53.41
CA GLU A 136 -28.50 -16.53 -53.87
C GLU A 136 -27.62 -16.72 -55.13
N SER A 137 -26.67 -17.69 -55.13
CA SER A 137 -26.31 -18.46 -56.34
C SER A 137 -25.31 -19.63 -56.17
N SER A 138 -25.69 -20.77 -56.76
CA SER A 138 -24.91 -21.61 -57.71
C SER A 138 -23.55 -22.28 -57.32
N LYS A 139 -23.45 -23.58 -57.66
CA LYS A 139 -22.26 -24.47 -57.65
C LYS A 139 -21.45 -24.33 -58.98
N PRO A 140 -20.28 -24.97 -59.25
CA PRO A 140 -19.58 -26.09 -58.55
C PRO A 140 -18.02 -25.88 -58.46
N ASP A 141 -17.06 -26.83 -58.37
CA ASP A 141 -17.05 -28.32 -58.38
C ASP A 141 -15.77 -28.99 -57.77
N THR A 142 -15.91 -30.27 -57.36
CA THR A 142 -15.07 -31.49 -57.60
C THR A 142 -13.52 -31.57 -57.48
N GLN A 143 -13.06 -32.79 -57.07
CA GLN A 143 -11.69 -33.34 -56.88
C GLN A 143 -10.96 -32.88 -55.60
N SER A 144 -10.30 -33.68 -54.73
CA SER A 144 -9.58 -34.99 -54.75
C SER A 144 -8.06 -34.80 -54.59
N THR A 145 -7.25 -35.68 -53.96
CA THR A 145 -7.47 -36.87 -53.09
C THR A 145 -6.08 -37.30 -52.54
N GLU A 146 -5.95 -37.57 -51.22
CA GLU A 146 -4.82 -38.33 -50.55
C GLU A 146 -3.38 -37.79 -50.78
N GLU A 147 -2.25 -38.21 -50.17
CA GLU A 147 -1.85 -38.86 -48.89
C GLU A 147 -0.40 -38.33 -48.56
N VAL A 148 0.32 -38.56 -47.45
CA VAL A 148 0.92 -39.82 -46.94
C VAL A 148 1.51 -39.62 -45.52
N SER A 149 1.00 -40.37 -44.55
CA SER A 149 1.67 -41.21 -43.54
C SER A 149 3.04 -40.89 -42.87
N ARG A 150 3.03 -40.92 -41.50
CA ARG A 150 3.80 -41.82 -40.57
C ARG A 150 5.35 -41.73 -40.44
N GLU A 151 6.06 -42.19 -39.39
CA GLU A 151 5.86 -42.65 -37.97
C GLU A 151 7.28 -42.74 -37.29
N ILE A 152 7.54 -42.28 -36.05
CA ILE A 152 7.63 -43.01 -34.73
C ILE A 152 9.05 -43.12 -34.07
N GLU A 153 9.07 -42.90 -32.73
CA GLU A 153 10.00 -43.29 -31.63
C GLU A 153 11.51 -42.96 -31.53
N GLY A 154 11.98 -42.86 -30.26
CA GLY A 154 13.38 -42.82 -29.83
C GLY A 154 13.61 -42.25 -28.40
N SER A 155 14.08 -43.06 -27.43
CA SER A 155 14.42 -42.70 -26.02
C SER A 155 15.16 -43.87 -25.33
N PRO A 156 15.63 -43.81 -24.05
CA PRO A 156 16.45 -42.79 -23.35
C PRO A 156 17.62 -43.43 -22.52
N PRO A 157 18.40 -42.65 -21.73
CA PRO A 157 19.09 -43.15 -20.50
C PRO A 157 19.20 -42.12 -19.32
N ILE A 158 19.64 -42.43 -18.09
CA ILE A 158 19.33 -43.52 -17.11
C ILE A 158 19.93 -43.20 -15.71
N GLY A 159 19.21 -43.53 -14.60
CA GLY A 159 19.75 -43.69 -13.22
C GLY A 159 19.89 -42.46 -12.29
N ALA A 160 19.93 -42.56 -10.94
CA ALA A 160 19.58 -43.68 -10.04
C ALA A 160 19.48 -43.25 -8.52
N ALA A 161 18.45 -43.73 -7.78
CA ALA A 161 18.29 -43.96 -6.31
C ALA A 161 18.61 -42.81 -5.28
N THR A 162 18.19 -42.76 -3.98
CA THR A 162 17.58 -43.71 -3.00
C THR A 162 16.66 -42.97 -1.98
N THR A 163 15.81 -43.70 -1.23
CA THR A 163 14.76 -43.25 -0.27
C THR A 163 15.18 -43.14 1.22
N THR A 164 14.68 -42.13 1.97
CA THR A 164 14.37 -42.22 3.43
C THR A 164 13.42 -41.13 3.98
N ILE A 165 12.72 -41.42 5.10
CA ILE A 165 11.68 -40.65 5.85
C ILE A 165 11.74 -41.16 7.34
N PRO A 166 11.32 -40.46 8.44
CA PRO A 166 10.84 -39.08 8.68
C PRO A 166 11.65 -38.28 9.77
N GLU A 167 11.14 -37.10 10.15
CA GLU A 167 10.83 -36.65 11.54
C GLU A 167 11.24 -35.20 11.92
N SER A 168 10.50 -34.62 12.89
CA SER A 168 10.68 -33.34 13.60
C SER A 168 10.33 -32.02 12.88
N SER A 169 9.08 -31.59 13.06
CA SER A 169 8.71 -30.16 13.01
C SER A 169 9.26 -29.43 14.26
N PRO A 170 9.42 -28.09 14.23
CA PRO A 170 8.30 -27.26 14.69
C PRO A 170 8.13 -25.88 14.01
N SER A 171 6.99 -25.26 14.31
CA SER A 171 6.70 -23.80 14.22
C SER A 171 6.87 -23.09 12.87
N SER A 172 5.76 -22.92 12.17
CA SER A 172 5.54 -21.76 11.29
C SER A 172 5.63 -20.44 12.08
N PRO A 173 5.88 -19.33 11.38
CA PRO A 173 4.96 -18.19 11.45
C PRO A 173 4.04 -18.19 10.22
N SER A 174 2.80 -17.76 10.41
CA SER A 174 1.82 -17.67 9.33
C SER A 174 2.25 -16.64 8.29
N LYS A 175 2.14 -17.00 7.00
CA LYS A 175 2.11 -16.02 5.90
C LYS A 175 0.78 -15.27 5.96
N GLY A 176 0.70 -14.29 6.86
CA GLY A 176 -0.37 -13.30 6.85
C GLY A 176 -0.35 -12.54 5.53
N SER A 177 -1.53 -12.27 4.96
CA SER A 177 -1.69 -11.60 3.67
C SER A 177 -0.96 -10.26 3.66
N GLU A 178 0.05 -10.11 2.80
CA GLU A 178 0.86 -8.90 2.76
C GLU A 178 0.02 -7.73 2.23
N LEU A 179 -0.16 -6.69 3.06
CA LEU A 179 -1.06 -5.57 2.78
C LEU A 179 -0.45 -4.65 1.71
N LEU A 180 -0.84 -4.84 0.46
CA LEU A 180 -0.41 -4.02 -0.68
C LEU A 180 -0.56 -2.50 -0.41
N LEU A 181 -1.69 -2.08 0.17
CA LEU A 181 -1.94 -0.69 0.53
C LEU A 181 -2.75 -0.60 1.84
N SER A 182 -2.35 0.30 2.72
CA SER A 182 -3.26 0.81 3.75
C SER A 182 -3.15 2.31 3.87
N CYS A 183 -4.29 3.01 3.90
CA CYS A 183 -4.33 4.47 3.96
C CYS A 183 -5.57 4.98 4.72
N ASP A 184 -5.45 6.16 5.32
CA ASP A 184 -6.60 6.95 5.75
C ASP A 184 -7.10 7.79 4.57
N ILE A 185 -8.41 7.83 4.34
CA ILE A 185 -9.06 8.84 3.48
C ILE A 185 -9.91 9.73 4.39
N LYS A 186 -9.66 11.03 4.39
CA LYS A 186 -10.38 12.01 5.24
C LYS A 186 -11.00 13.08 4.36
N VAL A 187 -12.32 13.16 4.35
CA VAL A 187 -13.09 14.24 3.71
C VAL A 187 -13.37 15.28 4.78
N GLN A 188 -12.99 16.55 4.59
CA GLN A 188 -13.22 17.61 5.56
C GLN A 188 -13.76 18.88 4.88
N ARG A 189 -14.75 19.52 5.50
CA ARG A 189 -15.20 20.86 5.13
C ARG A 189 -14.24 21.90 5.69
N THR A 190 -13.72 22.75 4.81
CA THR A 190 -12.84 23.88 5.12
C THR A 190 -13.40 25.08 4.36
N ASP A 191 -14.44 25.70 4.93
CA ASP A 191 -15.25 26.73 4.24
C ASP A 191 -14.38 27.80 3.54
N PRO A 192 -14.57 28.04 2.22
CA PRO A 192 -15.74 27.67 1.40
C PRO A 192 -15.65 26.34 0.63
N THR A 193 -14.63 25.49 0.86
CA THR A 193 -14.40 24.25 0.07
C THR A 193 -14.53 22.97 0.89
N VAL A 194 -14.50 21.82 0.20
CA VAL A 194 -14.30 20.50 0.80
C VAL A 194 -12.97 19.94 0.29
N THR A 195 -12.15 19.40 1.19
CA THR A 195 -10.87 18.76 0.85
C THR A 195 -10.91 17.27 1.18
N VAL A 196 -10.23 16.47 0.36
CA VAL A 196 -10.03 15.03 0.59
C VAL A 196 -8.55 14.78 0.77
N HIS A 197 -8.17 14.33 1.97
CA HIS A 197 -6.78 14.08 2.38
C HIS A 197 -6.54 12.57 2.46
N LEU A 198 -5.62 12.04 1.66
CA LEU A 198 -5.24 10.63 1.66
C LEU A 198 -3.84 10.45 2.27
N GLN A 199 -3.73 9.63 3.32
CA GLN A 199 -2.50 9.44 4.09
C GLN A 199 -2.07 7.96 4.07
N THR A 200 -0.94 7.66 3.44
CA THR A 200 -0.35 6.30 3.43
C THR A 200 0.05 5.87 4.84
N ARG A 201 -0.38 4.68 5.27
CA ARG A 201 0.14 3.95 6.44
C ARG A 201 1.07 2.82 6.03
N HIS A 202 0.68 2.07 4.99
CA HIS A 202 1.44 0.95 4.42
C HIS A 202 1.30 0.95 2.90
N GLY A 203 2.25 0.33 2.19
CA GLY A 203 2.31 0.31 0.73
C GLY A 203 3.00 1.53 0.11
N GLU A 204 3.15 1.49 -1.22
CA GLU A 204 3.83 2.55 -1.99
C GLU A 204 2.94 3.77 -2.24
N ARG A 205 3.55 4.96 -2.40
CA ARG A 205 2.81 6.20 -2.71
C ARG A 205 2.20 6.16 -4.12
N GLU A 206 2.84 5.50 -5.08
CA GLU A 206 2.32 5.38 -6.45
C GLU A 206 1.02 4.57 -6.50
N ILE A 207 0.90 3.55 -5.67
CA ILE A 207 -0.32 2.74 -5.52
C ILE A 207 -1.47 3.61 -4.97
N LEU A 208 -1.17 4.49 -4.00
CA LEU A 208 -2.15 5.47 -3.48
C LEU A 208 -2.50 6.56 -4.51
N HIS A 209 -1.54 7.01 -5.33
CA HIS A 209 -1.81 7.93 -6.44
C HIS A 209 -2.77 7.29 -7.47
N ARG A 210 -2.60 6.01 -7.80
CA ARG A 210 -3.52 5.29 -8.71
C ARG A 210 -4.92 5.13 -8.12
N LEU A 211 -5.04 4.92 -6.80
CA LEU A 211 -6.34 4.89 -6.13
C LEU A 211 -7.01 6.27 -6.18
N LEU A 212 -6.27 7.35 -5.91
CA LEU A 212 -6.76 8.73 -6.02
C LEU A 212 -7.12 9.15 -7.46
N GLN A 213 -6.54 8.51 -8.48
CA GLN A 213 -6.92 8.70 -9.89
C GLN A 213 -8.15 7.88 -10.32
N PHE A 214 -8.68 7.01 -9.45
CA PHE A 214 -9.88 6.23 -9.68
C PHE A 214 -11.12 6.80 -8.96
N LEU A 215 -10.90 7.43 -7.79
CA LEU A 215 -11.91 8.14 -7.00
C LEU A 215 -12.35 9.49 -7.65
#